data_AF-A0A3C0XH01-F1
#
_entry.id   AF-A0A3C0XH01-F1
#
_cell.length_a   1.000
_cell.length_b   1.000
_cell.length_c   1.000
_cell.angle_alpha   90.00
_cell.angle_beta   90.00
_cell.angle_gamma   90.00
#
_symmetry.space_group_name_H-M   'P 1'
#
loop_
_entity.id
_entity.type
_entity.pdbx_description
1 polymer ?
#
loop_
_entity_poly.entity_id
_entity_poly.type
_entity_poly.pdbx_seq_one_letter_code
_entity_poly.pdbx_strand_id
1 'polypeptide(L)' 'MSQRVLVTGGSGFLGSHVVERLRAEGLDPVVPRSAEYDLTQEDDVRRLFADARPELVIHLA' A
#
# COMPACT_ATOMS: atom_id res chain seq x y z
N MET A 1 -7.29 17.64 -4.12
CA MET A 1 -7.58 16.46 -3.28
C MET A 1 -6.40 15.53 -3.46
N SER A 2 -5.69 15.15 -2.39
CA SER A 2 -4.62 14.15 -2.48
C SER A 2 -5.25 12.75 -2.41
N GLN A 3 -4.93 11.89 -3.37
CA GLN A 3 -5.52 10.55 -3.48
C GLN A 3 -4.83 9.60 -2.49
N ARG A 4 -5.61 8.84 -1.71
CA ARG A 4 -5.09 7.83 -0.76
C ARG A 4 -4.73 6.56 -1.52
N VAL A 5 -3.44 6.38 -1.80
CA VAL A 5 -2.93 5.21 -2.51
C VAL A 5 -2.39 4.18 -1.51
N LEU A 6 -2.80 2.93 -1.65
CA LEU A 6 -2.24 1.78 -0.94
C LEU A 6 -1.39 0.96 -1.91
N VAL A 7 -0.13 0.71 -1.55
CA VAL A 7 0.79 -0.13 -2.34
C VAL A 7 1.22 -1.33 -1.51
N THR A 8 0.62 -2.50 -1.76
CA THR A 8 1.09 -3.74 -1.12
C THR A 8 2.33 -4.24 -1.84
N GLY A 9 3.24 -4.92 -1.12
CA GLY A 9 4.52 -5.32 -1.71
C GLY A 9 5.42 -4.13 -2.08
N GLY A 10 5.12 -2.92 -1.57
CA GLY A 10 5.83 -1.68 -1.89
C GLY A 10 7.30 -1.63 -1.45
N SER A 11 7.77 -2.61 -0.67
CA SER A 11 9.18 -2.78 -0.31
C SER A 11 9.90 -3.86 -1.14
N GLY A 12 9.19 -4.54 -2.04
CA GLY A 12 9.75 -5.54 -2.95
C GLY A 12 10.42 -4.91 -4.19
N PHE A 13 10.95 -5.75 -5.08
CA PHE A 13 11.73 -5.30 -6.25
C PHE A 13 11.02 -4.24 -7.10
N LEU A 14 9.80 -4.52 -7.58
CA LEU A 14 9.04 -3.54 -8.37
C LEU A 14 8.38 -2.48 -7.47
N GLY A 15 7.90 -2.89 -6.30
CA GLY A 15 7.18 -2.03 -5.38
C GLY A 15 7.97 -0.80 -4.94
N SER A 16 9.28 -0.94 -4.68
CA SER A 16 10.13 0.17 -4.25
C SER A 16 10.16 1.29 -5.30
N HIS A 17 10.32 0.93 -6.57
CA HIS A 17 10.34 1.87 -7.70
C HIS A 17 8.97 2.57 -7.89
N VAL A 18 7.86 1.84 -7.68
CA VAL A 18 6.51 2.43 -7.73
C VAL A 18 6.31 3.45 -6.61
N VAL A 19 6.73 3.10 -5.38
CA VAL A 19 6.64 4.01 -4.22
C VAL A 19 7.51 5.25 -4.42
N GLU A 20 8.73 5.11 -4.92
CA GLU A 20 9.62 6.23 -5.26
C GLU A 20 8.97 7.15 -6.31
N ARG A 21 8.37 6.57 -7.35
CA ARG A 21 7.69 7.35 -8.39
C ARG A 21 6.49 8.13 -7.86
N LEU A 22 5.63 7.49 -7.04
CA LEU A 22 4.49 8.16 -6.42
C LEU A 22 4.92 9.31 -5.52
N ARG A 23 5.98 9.13 -4.74
CA ARG A 23 6.58 10.19 -3.90
C ARG A 23 7.14 11.34 -4.74
N ALA A 24 7.79 11.04 -5.86
CA ALA A 24 8.27 12.05 -6.80
C ALA A 24 7.13 12.86 -7.45
N GLU A 25 5.93 12.29 -7.55
CA GLU A 25 4.71 12.99 -8.00
C GLU A 25 3.98 13.72 -6.86
N GLY A 26 4.55 13.75 -5.65
CA GLY A 26 3.98 14.45 -4.49
C GLY A 26 2.90 13.68 -3.74
N LEU A 27 2.75 12.38 -4.00
CA LEU A 27 1.86 11.48 -3.26
C LEU A 27 2.59 10.82 -2.10
N ASP A 28 1.84 10.44 -1.06
CA ASP A 28 2.35 9.68 0.08
C ASP A 28 1.59 8.35 0.19
N PRO A 29 2.07 7.28 -0.47
CA PRO A 29 1.37 6.00 -0.46
C PRO A 29 1.53 5.27 0.87
N VAL A 30 0.45 4.63 1.33
CA VAL A 30 0.50 3.67 2.43
C VAL A 30 1.17 2.38 1.93
N VAL A 31 2.21 1.93 2.61
CA VAL A 31 2.93 0.68 2.29
C VAL A 31 2.88 -0.24 3.52
N PRO A 32 1.96 -1.23 3.56
CA PRO A 32 1.83 -2.11 4.71
C PRO A 32 3.01 -3.09 4.76
N ARG A 33 3.49 -3.38 5.98
CA ARG A 33 4.47 -4.46 6.20
C ARG A 33 3.73 -5.77 6.41
N SER A 34 4.26 -6.85 5.84
CA SER A 34 3.70 -8.21 6.00
C SER A 34 3.66 -8.67 7.46
N ALA A 35 4.58 -8.17 8.31
CA ALA A 35 4.57 -8.43 9.75
C ALA A 35 3.42 -7.75 10.50
N GLU A 36 2.79 -6.73 9.91
CA GLU A 36 1.66 -5.99 10.50
C GLU A 36 0.32 -6.39 9.89
N TYR A 37 0.32 -6.84 8.62
CA TYR A 37 -0.86 -7.29 7.89
C TYR A 37 -0.49 -8.48 7.00
N ASP A 38 -0.93 -9.69 7.35
CA ASP A 38 -0.83 -10.85 6.48
C ASP A 38 -2.00 -10.83 5.48
N LEU A 39 -1.70 -10.51 4.21
CA LEU A 39 -2.71 -10.39 3.17
C LEU A 39 -3.31 -11.73 2.72
N THR A 40 -2.79 -12.86 3.20
CA THR A 40 -3.42 -14.18 3.03
C THR A 40 -4.55 -14.42 4.03
N GLN A 41 -4.66 -13.58 5.08
CA GLN A 41 -5.70 -13.63 6.10
C GLN A 41 -6.73 -12.53 5.87
N GLU A 42 -8.01 -12.90 5.75
CA GLU A 42 -9.09 -11.96 5.42
C GLU A 42 -9.25 -10.84 6.46
N ASP A 43 -9.12 -11.17 7.75
CA ASP A 43 -9.28 -10.21 8.84
C ASP A 43 -8.20 -9.11 8.82
N ASP A 44 -6.97 -9.47 8.44
CA ASP A 44 -5.88 -8.49 8.28
C ASP A 44 -6.10 -7.59 7.06
N VAL A 45 -6.65 -8.13 5.98
CA VAL A 45 -7.06 -7.30 4.83
C VAL A 45 -8.17 -6.33 5.22
N ARG A 46 -9.19 -6.79 5.97
CA ARG A 46 -10.28 -5.93 6.46
C ARG A 46 -9.74 -4.80 7.36
N ARG A 47 -8.81 -5.12 8.28
CA ARG A 47 -8.16 -4.15 9.15
C ARG A 47 -7.32 -3.13 8.35
N LEU A 48 -6.52 -3.60 7.39
CA LEU A 48 -5.73 -2.74 6.51
C LEU A 48 -6.61 -1.74 5.75
N PHE A 49 -7.74 -2.19 5.20
CA PHE A 49 -8.67 -1.30 4.50
C PHE A 49 -9.34 -0.29 5.43
N ALA A 50 -9.68 -0.69 6.66
CA ALA A 50 -10.23 0.20 7.67
C ALA A 50 -9.22 1.28 8.09
N ASP A 51 -7.95 0.92 8.26
CA ASP A 51 -6.88 1.82 8.69
C ASP A 51 -6.43 2.77 7.55
N ALA A 52 -6.19 2.22 6.36
CA ALA A 52 -5.66 2.99 5.22
C ALA A 52 -6.73 3.74 4.43
N ARG A 53 -7.98 3.27 4.45
CA ARG A 53 -9.13 3.81 3.67
C ARG A 53 -8.75 4.19 2.22
N PRO A 54 -8.17 3.26 1.44
CA PRO A 54 -7.59 3.58 0.14
C PRO A 54 -8.66 3.97 -0.89
N GLU A 55 -8.29 4.86 -1.81
CA GLU A 55 -9.05 5.21 -3.02
C GLU A 55 -8.50 4.50 -4.26
N LEU A 56 -7.23 4.10 -4.21
CA LEU A 56 -6.55 3.27 -5.21
C LEU A 56 -5.68 2.24 -4.51
N VAL A 57 -5.70 1.01 -5.00
CA VAL A 57 -4.81 -0.07 -4.55
C VAL A 57 -3.93 -0.48 -5.72
N ILE A 58 -2.62 -0.51 -5.50
CA ILE A 58 -1.63 -1.12 -6.38
C ILE A 58 -1.11 -2.36 -5.66
N HIS A 59 -1.47 -3.54 -6.18
CA HIS A 59 -1.18 -4.81 -5.52
C HIS A 59 0.04 -5.49 -6.14
N LEU A 60 1.16 -5.53 -5.41
CA LEU A 60 2.45 -6.10 -5.85
C LEU A 60 3.02 -7.10 -4.81
N ALA A 61 2.18 -7.58 -3.89
CA ALA A 61 2.59 -8.51 -2.82
C ALA A 61 2.51 -9.96 -3.29
#